data_AF-A0A2M8C6L9-F1
#
_entry.id   AF-A0A2M8C6L9-F1
#
_cell.length_a   1.000
_cell.length_b   1.000
_cell.length_c   1.000
_cell.angle_alpha   90.00
_cell.angle_beta   90.00
_cell.angle_gamma   90.00
#
_symmetry.space_group_name_H-M   'P 1'
#
loop_
_entity.id
_entity.type
_entity.pdbx_description
1 polymer ?
#
loop_
_entity_poly.entity_id
_entity_poly.type
_entity_poly.pdbx_seq_one_letter_code
_entity_poly.pdbx_strand_id
1 'polypeptide(L)'
;KLKEAEEKLEQTKQVAPSDIGLAFQLGIIYFQDNQLDKARAELERAVKIDTNYSNARYYLGVIYDQQKKKKDALEQFEKIAELNPSNEDVPKIIDNIKRGKPALDNIQPSQPPIEEKPAEVDK
;
A
#
# COMPACT_ATOMS: atom_id res chain seq x y z
N LYS A 1 1.85 -18.45 13.10
CA LYS A 1 1.43 -18.79 11.70
C LYS A 1 0.64 -17.60 11.14
N LEU A 2 0.63 -17.31 9.83
CA LEU A 2 -0.09 -16.13 9.28
C LEU A 2 -1.55 -16.04 9.74
N LYS A 3 -2.26 -17.18 9.79
CA LYS A 3 -3.65 -17.26 10.28
C LYS A 3 -3.85 -16.83 11.74
N GLU A 4 -2.88 -17.09 12.61
CA GLU A 4 -2.97 -16.72 14.03
C GLU A 4 -2.73 -15.21 14.22
N ALA A 5 -1.84 -14.64 13.41
CA ALA A 5 -1.63 -13.19 13.36
C ALA A 5 -2.86 -12.46 12.81
N GLU A 6 -3.47 -13.00 11.75
CA GLU A 6 -4.73 -12.48 11.19
C GLU A 6 -5.83 -12.43 12.26
N GLU A 7 -6.08 -13.54 12.95
CA GLU A 7 -7.16 -13.64 13.95
C GLU A 7 -6.98 -12.63 15.09
N LYS A 8 -5.76 -12.48 15.60
CA LYS A 8 -5.45 -11.53 16.68
C LYS A 8 -5.65 -10.08 16.24
N LEU A 9 -5.25 -9.75 15.01
CA LEU A 9 -5.38 -8.39 14.48
C LEU A 9 -6.85 -8.04 14.14
N GLU A 10 -7.65 -8.99 13.64
CA GLU A 10 -9.09 -8.78 13.43
C GLU A 10 -9.85 -8.54 14.74
N GLN A 11 -9.48 -9.22 15.83
CA GLN A 11 -10.03 -8.89 17.17
C GLN A 11 -9.65 -7.47 17.60
N THR A 12 -8.41 -7.07 17.33
CA THR A 12 -7.90 -5.73 17.68
C THR A 12 -8.61 -4.64 16.88
N LYS A 13 -8.99 -4.93 15.63
CA LYS A 13 -9.71 -4.00 14.75
C LYS A 13 -11.06 -3.58 15.30
N GLN A 14 -11.72 -4.44 16.09
CA GLN A 14 -12.98 -4.08 16.73
C GLN A 14 -12.83 -2.98 17.80
N VAL A 15 -11.66 -2.91 18.45
CA VAL A 15 -11.39 -1.92 19.51
C VAL A 15 -10.58 -0.72 19.03
N ALA A 16 -9.86 -0.85 17.91
CA ALA A 16 -9.03 0.20 17.33
C ALA A 16 -9.26 0.36 15.81
N PRO A 17 -10.49 0.72 15.36
CA PRO A 17 -10.82 0.78 13.93
C PRO A 17 -10.14 1.92 13.16
N SER A 18 -9.56 2.90 13.87
CA SER A 18 -8.83 4.02 13.28
C SER A 18 -7.31 3.89 13.42
N ASP A 19 -6.81 2.75 13.88
CA ASP A 19 -5.38 2.49 13.94
C ASP A 19 -4.83 2.18 12.54
N ILE A 20 -3.99 3.09 12.04
CA ILE A 20 -3.36 3.00 10.72
C ILE A 20 -2.36 1.85 10.62
N GLY A 21 -1.59 1.60 11.69
CA GLY A 21 -0.60 0.53 11.74
C GLY A 21 -1.28 -0.83 11.69
N LEU A 22 -2.39 -0.98 12.41
CA LEU A 22 -3.23 -2.17 12.35
C LEU A 22 -3.84 -2.40 10.96
N ALA A 23 -4.39 -1.34 10.34
CA ALA A 23 -4.93 -1.41 8.99
C ALA A 23 -3.87 -1.85 7.98
N PHE A 24 -2.69 -1.25 8.05
CA PHE A 24 -1.57 -1.62 7.21
C PHE A 24 -1.14 -3.08 7.43
N GLN A 25 -0.94 -3.50 8.68
CA GLN A 25 -0.49 -4.87 9.01
C GLN A 25 -1.47 -5.93 8.51
N LEU A 26 -2.78 -5.73 8.72
CA LEU A 26 -3.80 -6.63 8.15
C LEU A 26 -3.74 -6.64 6.62
N GLY A 27 -3.60 -5.46 6.00
CA GLY A 27 -3.42 -5.33 4.56
C GLY A 27 -2.24 -6.15 4.02
N ILE A 28 -1.09 -6.11 4.70
CA ILE A 28 0.10 -6.88 4.31
C ILE A 28 -0.11 -8.39 4.50
N ILE A 29 -0.69 -8.81 5.62
CA ILE A 29 -0.98 -10.23 5.87
C ILE A 29 -1.90 -10.77 4.79
N TYR A 30 -2.97 -10.04 4.45
CA TYR A 30 -3.86 -10.43 3.37
C TYR A 30 -3.18 -10.44 2.01
N PHE A 31 -2.29 -9.49 1.74
CA PHE A 31 -1.53 -9.46 0.50
C PHE A 31 -0.61 -10.68 0.37
N GLN A 32 0.10 -11.03 1.45
CA GLN A 32 0.98 -12.21 1.51
C GLN A 32 0.21 -13.53 1.38
N ASP A 33 -1.03 -13.59 1.89
CA ASP A 33 -1.92 -14.74 1.73
C ASP A 33 -2.72 -14.72 0.40
N ASN A 34 -2.37 -13.83 -0.53
CA ASN A 34 -3.01 -13.66 -1.83
C ASN A 34 -4.52 -13.34 -1.77
N GLN A 35 -5.01 -12.85 -0.62
CA GLN A 35 -6.38 -12.39 -0.41
C GLN A 35 -6.51 -10.92 -0.83
N LEU A 36 -6.31 -10.66 -2.13
CA LEU A 36 -6.12 -9.30 -2.67
C LEU A 36 -7.28 -8.33 -2.37
N ASP A 37 -8.53 -8.81 -2.35
CA ASP A 37 -9.66 -7.93 -2.03
C ASP A 37 -9.70 -7.50 -0.57
N LYS A 38 -9.34 -8.39 0.37
CA LYS A 38 -9.22 -8.03 1.79
C LYS A 38 -8.01 -7.13 2.03
N ALA A 39 -6.89 -7.42 1.36
CA ALA A 39 -5.70 -6.58 1.39
C ALA A 39 -6.04 -5.16 0.94
N ARG A 40 -6.71 -5.03 -0.21
CA ARG A 40 -7.16 -3.74 -0.73
C ARG A 40 -8.02 -2.99 0.29
N ALA A 41 -9.03 -3.64 0.88
CA ALA A 41 -9.94 -3.00 1.82
C ALA A 41 -9.21 -2.43 3.06
N GLU A 42 -8.25 -3.17 3.61
CA GLU A 42 -7.48 -2.70 4.78
C GLU A 42 -6.47 -1.61 4.43
N LEU A 43 -5.85 -1.69 3.25
CA LEU A 43 -4.94 -0.64 2.78
C LEU A 43 -5.69 0.64 2.39
N GLU A 44 -6.88 0.53 1.80
CA GLU A 44 -7.79 1.66 1.58
C GLU A 44 -8.18 2.31 2.91
N ARG A 45 -8.43 1.51 3.96
CA ARG A 45 -8.66 2.03 5.31
C ARG A 45 -7.45 2.80 5.83
N ALA A 46 -6.23 2.27 5.66
CA ALA A 46 -5.02 2.98 6.05
C ALA A 46 -4.87 4.33 5.32
N VAL A 47 -5.10 4.37 4.00
CA VAL A 47 -5.06 5.61 3.20
C VAL A 47 -6.20 6.57 3.55
N LYS A 48 -7.35 6.06 4.01
CA LYS A 48 -8.45 6.90 4.50
C LYS A 48 -8.12 7.57 5.84
N ILE A 49 -7.36 6.90 6.70
CA ILE A 49 -6.90 7.44 7.99
C ILE A 49 -5.81 8.48 7.75
N ASP A 50 -4.83 8.18 6.91
CA ASP A 50 -3.80 9.11 6.47
C ASP A 50 -3.65 9.07 4.94
N THR A 51 -4.11 10.14 4.30
CA THR A 51 -4.07 10.27 2.84
C THR A 51 -2.64 10.35 2.30
N ASN A 52 -1.64 10.59 3.13
CA ASN A 52 -0.26 10.67 2.71
C ASN A 52 0.51 9.39 3.00
N TYR A 53 -0.13 8.32 3.48
CA TYR A 53 0.56 7.09 3.85
C TYR A 53 1.05 6.29 2.64
N SER A 54 2.27 6.59 2.18
CA SER A 54 2.85 6.03 0.95
C SER A 54 2.97 4.51 0.98
N ASN A 55 3.08 3.91 2.16
CA ASN A 55 3.18 2.47 2.32
C ASN A 55 1.92 1.75 1.90
N ALA A 56 0.77 2.20 2.39
CA ALA A 56 -0.49 1.62 1.97
C ALA A 56 -0.76 1.90 0.48
N ARG A 57 -0.41 3.10 0.00
CA ARG A 57 -0.52 3.45 -1.43
C ARG A 57 0.33 2.54 -2.32
N TYR A 58 1.55 2.18 -1.90
CA TYR A 58 2.41 1.29 -2.67
C TYR A 58 1.76 -0.07 -2.90
N TYR A 59 1.27 -0.71 -1.82
CA TYR A 59 0.60 -2.01 -1.95
C TYR A 59 -0.73 -1.91 -2.69
N LEU A 60 -1.50 -0.82 -2.51
CA LEU A 60 -2.68 -0.56 -3.33
C LEU A 60 -2.33 -0.48 -4.81
N GLY A 61 -1.27 0.26 -5.17
CA GLY A 61 -0.79 0.36 -6.54
C GLY A 61 -0.45 -1.02 -7.14
N VAL A 62 0.26 -1.86 -6.39
CA VAL A 62 0.59 -3.23 -6.80
C VAL A 62 -0.68 -4.08 -6.94
N ILE A 63 -1.60 -4.03 -5.98
CA ILE A 63 -2.85 -4.80 -6.02
C ILE A 63 -3.71 -4.36 -7.21
N TYR A 64 -3.86 -3.06 -7.44
CA TYR A 64 -4.60 -2.53 -8.59
C TYR A 64 -3.97 -2.96 -9.92
N ASP A 65 -2.63 -2.97 -10.00
CA ASP A 65 -1.91 -3.45 -11.16
C ASP A 65 -2.20 -4.94 -11.45
N GLN A 66 -2.13 -5.78 -10.42
CA GLN A 66 -2.48 -7.22 -10.49
C GLN A 66 -3.94 -7.43 -10.91
N GLN A 67 -4.84 -6.55 -10.48
CA GLN A 67 -6.26 -6.53 -10.87
C GLN A 67 -6.51 -5.91 -12.25
N LYS A 68 -5.45 -5.57 -13.01
CA LYS A 68 -5.51 -4.89 -14.32
C LYS A 68 -6.20 -3.51 -14.27
N LYS A 69 -6.34 -2.93 -13.08
CA LYS A 69 -6.88 -1.59 -12.84
C LYS A 69 -5.75 -0.56 -12.95
N LYS A 70 -5.22 -0.41 -14.17
CA LYS A 70 -4.02 0.42 -14.43
C LYS A 70 -4.20 1.89 -14.05
N LYS A 71 -5.41 2.44 -14.20
CA LYS A 71 -5.72 3.82 -13.81
C LYS A 71 -5.61 4.01 -12.29
N ASP A 72 -6.22 3.12 -11.53
CA ASP A 72 -6.20 3.17 -10.06
C ASP A 72 -4.77 2.94 -9.53
N ALA A 73 -4.02 2.03 -10.16
CA ALA A 73 -2.61 1.82 -9.85
C ALA A 73 -1.77 3.07 -10.08
N LEU A 74 -1.96 3.73 -11.24
CA LEU A 74 -1.24 4.94 -11.60
C LEU A 74 -1.50 6.07 -10.59
N GLU A 75 -2.75 6.27 -10.17
CA GLU A 75 -3.12 7.27 -9.17
C GLU A 75 -2.35 7.07 -7.85
N GLN A 76 -2.20 5.82 -7.39
CA GLN A 76 -1.45 5.55 -6.16
C GLN A 76 0.03 5.88 -6.31
N PHE A 77 0.67 5.46 -7.40
CA PHE A 77 2.10 5.73 -7.61
C PHE A 77 2.40 7.19 -7.91
N GLU A 78 1.52 7.91 -8.62
CA GLU A 78 1.64 9.36 -8.82
C GLU A 78 1.60 10.09 -7.48
N LYS A 79 0.73 9.68 -6.55
CA LYS A 79 0.71 10.28 -5.21
C LYS A 79 2.00 10.01 -4.44
N ILE A 80 2.58 8.82 -4.56
CA ILE A 80 3.89 8.52 -3.95
C ILE A 80 5.00 9.39 -4.57
N ALA A 81 4.96 9.66 -5.87
CA ALA A 81 5.94 10.53 -6.52
C ALA A 81 5.87 11.97 -6.00
N GLU A 82 4.67 12.47 -5.68
CA GLU A 82 4.48 13.78 -5.04
C GLU A 82 5.04 13.82 -3.62
N LEU A 83 4.78 12.77 -2.84
CA LEU A 83 5.18 12.68 -1.43
C LEU A 83 6.69 12.42 -1.27
N ASN A 84 7.25 11.62 -2.17
CA ASN A 84 8.63 11.13 -2.11
C ASN A 84 9.36 11.36 -3.44
N PRO A 85 9.66 12.62 -3.81
CA PRO A 85 10.28 12.95 -5.09
C PRO A 85 11.71 12.41 -5.25
N SER A 86 12.37 11.99 -4.16
CA SER A 86 13.69 11.35 -4.19
C SER A 86 13.65 9.85 -4.46
N ASN A 87 12.47 9.22 -4.47
CA ASN A 87 12.35 7.79 -4.77
C ASN A 87 12.48 7.56 -6.28
N GLU A 88 13.64 7.03 -6.70
CA GLU A 88 13.95 6.78 -8.11
C GLU A 88 13.18 5.59 -8.73
N ASP A 89 12.57 4.73 -7.91
CA ASP A 89 11.83 3.56 -8.39
C ASP A 89 10.43 3.95 -8.86
N VAL A 90 9.79 4.92 -8.19
CA VAL A 90 8.40 5.31 -8.49
C VAL A 90 8.21 5.83 -9.92
N PRO A 91 9.07 6.71 -10.47
CA PRO A 91 8.98 7.11 -11.88
C PRO A 91 9.08 5.93 -12.85
N LYS A 92 9.92 4.92 -12.55
CA LYS A 92 10.06 3.72 -13.37
C LYS A 92 8.80 2.85 -13.30
N ILE A 93 8.20 2.73 -12.13
CA ILE A 93 6.91 2.03 -11.93
C ILE A 93 5.81 2.70 -12.77
N ILE A 94 5.75 4.03 -12.71
CA ILE A 94 4.80 4.82 -13.50
C ILE A 94 5.00 4.60 -15.02
N ASP A 95 6.25 4.62 -15.50
CA ASP A 95 6.57 4.32 -16.91
C ASP A 95 6.11 2.92 -17.33
N ASN A 96 6.37 1.92 -16.49
CA ASN A 96 5.92 0.55 -16.73
C ASN A 96 4.40 0.47 -16.90
N ILE A 97 3.64 1.05 -15.96
CA ILE A 97 2.17 1.05 -16.01
C ILE A 97 1.67 1.75 -17.28
N LYS A 98 2.24 2.92 -17.62
CA LYS A 98 1.88 3.68 -18.85
C LYS A 98 2.17 2.91 -20.13
N ARG A 99 3.18 2.05 -20.12
CA ARG A 99 3.56 1.17 -21.24
C ARG A 99 2.81 -0.16 -21.24
N GLY A 100 1.86 -0.35 -20.33
CA GLY A 100 1.05 -1.57 -20.21
C GLY A 100 1.80 -2.75 -19.58
N LYS A 101 3.01 -2.53 -19.05
CA LYS A 101 3.80 -3.54 -18.37
C LYS A 101 3.31 -3.73 -16.92
N PRO A 102 3.67 -4.85 -16.25
CA PRO A 102 3.53 -4.96 -14.81
C PRO A 102 4.23 -3.81 -14.09
N ALA A 103 3.62 -3.28 -13.03
CA ALA A 103 4.15 -2.14 -12.28
C ALA A 103 5.62 -2.35 -11.87
N LEU A 104 5.94 -3.54 -11.38
CA LEU A 104 7.27 -3.90 -10.90
C LEU A 104 8.15 -4.61 -11.96
N ASP A 105 7.85 -4.46 -13.26
CA ASP A 105 8.68 -5.04 -14.34
C ASP A 105 10.12 -4.53 -14.27
N ASN A 106 11.08 -5.43 -14.06
CA ASN A 106 12.51 -5.14 -13.86
C ASN A 106 12.80 -4.14 -12.72
N ILE A 107 11.88 -4.01 -11.78
CA ILE A 107 12.04 -3.18 -10.58
C ILE A 107 12.13 -4.13 -9.41
N GLN A 108 13.35 -4.30 -8.90
CA GLN A 108 13.54 -4.84 -7.57
C GLN A 108 13.46 -3.64 -6.62
N PRO A 109 12.40 -3.50 -5.81
CA PRO A 109 12.25 -2.35 -4.93
C PRO A 109 13.50 -2.26 -4.07
N SER A 110 14.26 -1.20 -4.25
CA SER A 110 15.54 -1.00 -3.55
C SER A 110 15.32 -0.76 -2.05
N GLN A 111 14.10 -0.35 -1.67
CA GLN A 111 13.63 -0.24 -0.31
C GLN A 111 12.24 -0.88 -0.19
N PRO A 112 11.91 -1.53 0.95
CA PRO A 112 10.51 -1.78 1.29
C PRO A 112 9.76 -0.44 1.33
N PRO A 113 8.43 -0.43 1.15
CA PRO A 113 7.61 0.77 1.27
C PRO A 113 8.09 1.62 2.45
N ILE A 114 8.51 2.84 2.11
CA ILE A 114 9.30 3.77 2.92
C ILE A 114 8.69 3.88 4.31
N GLU A 115 9.46 3.69 5.36
CA GLU A 115 9.01 3.98 6.73
C GLU A 115 8.78 5.50 6.87
N GLU A 116 7.65 5.98 6.35
CA GLU A 116 7.17 7.31 6.62
C GLU A 116 6.84 7.33 8.10
N LYS A 117 7.65 8.09 8.85
CA LYS A 117 7.15 8.64 10.12
C LYS A 117 5.80 9.27 9.77
N PRO A 118 4.70 8.84 10.42
CA PRO A 118 3.41 9.47 10.18
C PRO A 118 3.63 10.97 10.31
N ALA A 119 3.11 11.73 9.34
CA ALA A 119 3.16 13.19 9.39
C ALA A 119 2.81 13.59 10.81
N GLU A 120 3.76 14.22 11.50
CA GLU A 120 3.57 14.67 12.88
C GLU A 120 2.30 15.51 12.82
N VAL A 121 1.23 15.02 13.47
CA VAL A 121 -0.02 15.76 13.53
C VAL A 121 0.34 17.00 14.34
N ASP A 122 0.61 18.11 13.64
CA ASP A 122 0.72 19.43 14.25
C ASP A 122 -0.53 19.60 15.13
N LYS A 123 -0.30 19.55 16.45
CA LYS A 123 -1.29 19.79 17.48
C LYS A 123 -1.55 21.28 17.65
#